data_AF-A0A1L0AVT0-F1
#
_entry.id   AF-A0A1L0AVT0-F1
#
_cell.length_a   1.000
_cell.length_b   1.000
_cell.length_c   1.000
_cell.angle_alpha   90.00
_cell.angle_beta   90.00
_cell.angle_gamma   90.00
#
_symmetry.space_group_name_H-M   'P 1'
#
loop_
_entity.id
_entity.type
_entity.pdbx_description
1 polymer ?
#
loop_
_entity_poly.entity_id
_entity_poly.type
_entity_poly.pdbx_seq_one_letter_code
_entity_poly.pdbx_strand_id
1 'polypeptide(L)'
;MTKDKNDHLTTDMLQRPRGRPRTGAKSGAERQRAYRKKARAEDMASLSVMVSVEARVSLDALARYHGCSLAEVLEPLLIAEKDRIVQEIYATGSPEEQEAAIARLFGLK
;
A
#
# COMPACT_ATOMS: atom_id res chain seq x y z
N MET A 1 66.24 13.57 15.84
CA MET A 1 65.39 13.29 17.02
C MET A 1 64.17 14.19 16.91
N THR A 2 63.08 13.67 16.32
CA THR A 2 61.84 13.23 17.02
C THR A 2 61.04 14.42 17.56
N LYS A 3 59.76 14.64 17.27
CA LYS A 3 58.66 13.69 17.09
C LYS A 3 57.46 14.45 16.51
N ASP A 4 56.71 13.81 15.61
CA ASP A 4 55.35 14.19 15.23
C ASP A 4 54.48 14.49 16.45
N LYS A 5 53.63 15.51 16.35
CA LYS A 5 52.50 15.73 17.26
C LYS A 5 51.19 15.70 16.47
N ASN A 6 50.95 14.57 15.82
CA ASN A 6 49.59 14.04 15.80
C ASN A 6 49.27 13.53 17.22
N ASP A 7 47.99 13.58 17.58
CA ASP A 7 47.40 13.17 18.87
C ASP A 7 47.26 14.26 19.93
N HIS A 8 46.29 15.15 19.71
CA HIS A 8 45.30 15.42 20.75
C HIS A 8 43.91 15.43 20.11
N LEU A 9 43.41 14.23 19.77
CA LEU A 9 41.98 13.95 19.84
C LEU A 9 41.55 14.13 21.30
N THR A 10 41.38 15.38 21.72
CA THR A 10 40.52 15.68 22.85
C THR A 10 39.11 15.34 22.38
N THR A 11 38.70 14.11 22.68
CA THR A 11 37.30 13.72 22.83
C THR A 11 36.64 14.76 23.70
N ASP A 12 36.09 15.76 23.04
CA ASP A 12 35.17 16.72 23.64
C ASP A 12 34.02 15.88 24.16
N MET A 13 34.07 15.65 25.48
CA MET A 13 33.06 14.95 26.24
C MET A 13 31.82 15.84 26.27
N LEU A 14 31.12 15.91 25.14
CA LEU A 14 29.76 16.40 25.06
C LEU A 14 28.88 15.39 25.78
N GLN A 15 28.74 15.59 27.09
CA GLN A 15 27.69 15.01 27.91
C GLN A 15 26.36 15.21 27.17
N ARG A 16 25.86 14.14 26.53
CA ARG A 16 24.54 14.16 25.90
C ARG A 16 23.48 14.19 27.01
N PRO A 17 22.57 15.17 27.05
CA PRO A 17 21.47 15.16 28.00
C PRO A 17 20.62 13.91 27.77
N ARG A 18 20.57 13.02 28.77
CA ARG A 18 19.63 11.90 28.79
C ARG A 18 18.22 12.50 28.76
N GLY A 19 17.47 12.23 27.69
CA GLY A 19 16.06 12.61 27.58
C GLY A 19 15.66 13.46 26.38
N ARG A 20 16.60 13.97 25.55
CA ARG A 20 16.21 14.65 24.31
C ARG A 20 15.75 13.62 23.28
N PRO A 21 14.50 13.68 22.77
CA PRO A 21 14.09 12.80 21.68
C PRO A 21 15.06 12.98 20.52
N ARG A 22 15.59 11.87 19.98
CA ARG A 22 16.31 11.89 18.71
C ARG A 22 15.42 12.61 17.71
N THR A 23 15.90 13.71 17.13
CA THR A 23 15.26 14.40 16.00
C THR A 23 14.90 13.35 14.95
N GLY A 24 13.60 13.02 14.85
CA GLY A 24 13.08 11.92 14.02
C GLY A 24 12.18 10.90 14.74
N ALA A 25 12.11 10.90 16.08
CA ALA A 25 11.19 10.02 16.81
C ALA A 25 9.75 10.56 16.77
N LYS A 26 8.83 9.83 16.11
CA LYS A 26 7.42 10.22 16.01
C LYS A 26 6.79 10.38 17.39
N SER A 27 6.15 11.53 17.61
CA SER A 27 5.39 11.82 18.83
C SER A 27 4.32 10.74 19.08
N GLY A 28 3.92 10.53 20.35
CA GLY A 28 2.82 9.61 20.68
C GLY A 28 1.53 9.96 19.92
N ALA A 29 1.27 11.25 19.73
CA ALA A 29 0.15 11.75 18.93
C ALA A 29 0.28 11.42 17.43
N GLU A 30 1.49 11.48 16.88
CA GLU A 30 1.76 11.10 15.48
C GLU A 30 1.62 9.59 15.27
N ARG A 31 2.03 8.79 16.25
CA ARG A 31 1.81 7.34 16.26
C ARG A 31 0.33 7.00 16.32
N GLN A 32 -0.45 7.68 17.17
CA GLN A 32 -1.90 7.51 17.23
C GLN A 32 -2.59 7.97 15.94
N ARG A 33 -2.15 9.06 15.30
CA ARG A 33 -2.66 9.47 13.98
C ARG A 33 -2.35 8.44 12.90
N ALA A 34 -1.14 7.89 12.88
CA ALA A 34 -0.78 6.81 11.96
C ALA A 34 -1.59 5.53 12.23
N TYR A 35 -1.85 5.20 13.50
CA TYR A 35 -2.69 4.07 13.88
C TYR A 35 -4.14 4.27 13.45
N ARG A 36 -4.73 5.45 13.69
CA ARG A 36 -6.09 5.79 13.22
C ARG A 36 -6.18 5.81 11.68
N LYS A 37 -5.12 6.22 10.99
CA LYS A 37 -5.02 6.13 9.51
C LYS A 37 -4.96 4.68 9.05
N LYS A 38 -4.27 3.80 9.79
CA LYS A 38 -4.26 2.34 9.56
C LYS A 38 -5.58 1.67 9.93
N ALA A 39 -6.29 2.14 10.95
CA ALA A 39 -7.58 1.62 11.36
C ALA A 39 -8.69 1.94 10.34
N ARG A 40 -8.62 3.10 9.66
CA ARG A 40 -9.43 3.35 8.45
C ARG A 40 -9.05 2.45 7.26
N ALA A 41 -7.92 1.76 7.34
CA ALA A 41 -7.53 0.71 6.40
C ALA A 41 -7.93 -0.69 6.91
N GLU A 42 -8.74 -0.82 7.97
CA GLU A 42 -9.24 -2.13 8.46
C GLU A 42 -10.34 -2.72 7.55
N ASP A 43 -10.96 -1.93 6.66
CA ASP A 43 -11.83 -2.43 5.57
C ASP A 43 -11.03 -2.90 4.33
N MET A 44 -9.71 -3.05 4.45
CA MET A 44 -8.88 -3.50 3.33
C MET A 44 -8.76 -5.03 3.33
N ALA A 45 -9.20 -5.65 2.23
CA ALA A 45 -8.93 -7.07 1.97
C ALA A 45 -7.56 -7.25 1.29
N SER A 46 -6.80 -8.28 1.69
CA SER A 46 -5.55 -8.66 1.02
C SER A 46 -5.80 -9.65 -0.12
N LEU A 47 -5.34 -9.33 -1.33
CA LEU A 47 -5.34 -10.28 -2.45
C LEU A 47 -3.99 -11.00 -2.52
N SER A 48 -3.97 -12.30 -2.17
CA SER A 48 -2.78 -13.16 -2.34
C SER A 48 -3.07 -14.20 -3.42
N VAL A 49 -2.61 -13.95 -4.64
CA VAL A 49 -2.82 -14.83 -5.80
C VAL A 49 -1.54 -14.93 -6.63
N MET A 50 -1.32 -16.10 -7.23
CA MET A 50 -0.26 -16.28 -8.22
C MET A 50 -0.77 -15.83 -9.59
N VAL A 51 0.04 -15.06 -10.31
CA VAL A 51 -0.26 -14.57 -11.67
C VAL A 51 0.87 -14.96 -12.61
N SER A 52 0.61 -14.92 -13.92
CA SER A 52 1.66 -15.16 -14.91
C SER A 52 2.76 -14.10 -14.83
N VAL A 53 3.96 -14.46 -15.29
CA VAL A 53 5.11 -13.53 -15.36
C VAL A 53 4.79 -12.32 -16.24
N GLU A 54 4.10 -12.55 -17.36
CA GLU A 54 3.68 -11.49 -18.28
C GLU A 54 2.73 -10.49 -17.63
N ALA A 55 1.72 -10.98 -16.89
CA ALA A 55 0.80 -10.12 -16.15
C ALA A 55 1.54 -9.30 -15.10
N ARG A 56 2.50 -9.91 -14.39
CA ARG A 56 3.31 -9.21 -13.40
C ARG A 56 4.13 -8.07 -14.01
N VAL A 57 4.85 -8.34 -15.10
CA VAL A 57 5.67 -7.35 -15.80
C VAL A 57 4.80 -6.20 -16.33
N SER A 58 3.61 -6.52 -16.85
CA SER A 58 2.65 -5.53 -17.34
C SER A 58 2.16 -4.60 -16.22
N LEU A 59 1.80 -5.16 -15.05
CA LEU A 59 1.41 -4.37 -13.89
C LEU A 59 2.56 -3.46 -13.40
N ASP A 60 3.78 -3.98 -13.36
CA ASP A 60 4.96 -3.19 -12.98
C ASP A 60 5.27 -2.07 -14.01
N ALA A 61 4.97 -2.27 -15.30
CA ALA A 61 5.11 -1.23 -16.31
C ALA A 61 4.06 -0.13 -16.15
N LEU A 62 2.79 -0.50 -15.90
CA LEU A 62 1.71 0.45 -15.65
C LEU A 62 1.97 1.30 -14.40
N ALA A 63 2.38 0.67 -13.29
CA ALA A 63 2.72 1.36 -12.05
C ALA A 63 3.85 2.38 -12.26
N ARG A 64 4.89 2.01 -13.01
CA ARG A 64 6.00 2.91 -13.36
C ARG A 64 5.55 4.06 -14.25
N TYR A 65 4.73 3.78 -15.26
CA TYR A 65 4.23 4.80 -16.19
C TYR A 65 3.38 5.87 -15.46
N HIS A 66 2.53 5.43 -14.53
CA HIS A 66 1.69 6.33 -13.73
C HIS A 66 2.38 6.91 -12.49
N GLY A 67 3.55 6.39 -12.09
CA GLY A 67 4.26 6.81 -10.89
C GLY A 67 3.55 6.44 -9.59
N CYS A 68 2.78 5.35 -9.58
CA CYS A 68 1.96 4.91 -8.44
C CYS A 68 2.29 3.48 -8.00
N SER A 69 1.67 3.04 -6.91
CA SER A 69 1.79 1.67 -6.41
C SER A 69 0.96 0.68 -7.24
N LEU A 70 1.30 -0.61 -7.15
CA LEU A 70 0.53 -1.67 -7.79
C LEU A 70 -0.93 -1.74 -7.32
N ALA A 71 -1.19 -1.42 -6.05
CA ALA A 71 -2.56 -1.39 -5.52
C ALA A 71 -3.38 -0.29 -6.22
N GLU A 72 -2.79 0.89 -6.41
CA GLU A 72 -3.42 2.01 -7.11
C GLU A 72 -3.67 1.72 -8.60
N VAL A 73 -2.95 0.77 -9.20
CA VAL A 73 -3.23 0.25 -10.55
C VAL A 73 -4.31 -0.83 -10.52
N LEU A 74 -4.20 -1.80 -9.62
CA LEU A 74 -5.05 -2.98 -9.58
C LEU A 74 -6.48 -2.68 -9.16
N GLU A 75 -6.66 -1.82 -8.14
CA GLU A 75 -7.98 -1.49 -7.59
C GLU A 75 -8.95 -0.95 -8.66
N PRO A 76 -8.61 0.11 -9.43
CA PRO A 76 -9.52 0.60 -10.47
C PRO A 76 -9.73 -0.41 -11.61
N LEU A 77 -8.73 -1.21 -11.96
CA LEU A 77 -8.87 -2.23 -13.01
C LEU A 77 -9.86 -3.33 -12.61
N LEU A 78 -9.79 -3.80 -11.36
CA LEU A 78 -10.71 -4.82 -10.84
C LEU A 78 -12.14 -4.27 -10.72
N ILE A 79 -12.30 -3.02 -10.26
CA ILE A 79 -13.60 -2.37 -10.17
C ILE A 79 -14.21 -2.19 -11.57
N ALA A 80 -13.42 -1.70 -12.53
CA ALA A 80 -13.88 -1.47 -13.89
C ALA A 80 -14.35 -2.76 -14.58
N GLU A 81 -13.61 -3.87 -14.42
CA GLU A 81 -14.03 -5.14 -15.01
C GLU A 81 -15.30 -5.68 -14.34
N LYS A 82 -15.42 -5.58 -13.02
CA LYS A 82 -16.66 -5.93 -12.30
C LYS A 82 -17.83 -5.07 -12.79
N ASP A 83 -17.65 -3.75 -12.93
CA ASP A 83 -18.70 -2.84 -13.40
C ASP A 83 -19.10 -3.16 -14.85
N ARG A 84 -18.15 -3.48 -15.72
CA ARG A 84 -18.40 -3.91 -17.10
C ARG A 84 -19.29 -5.15 -17.14
N ILE A 85 -18.94 -6.20 -16.39
CA ILE A 85 -19.72 -7.45 -16.33
C ILE A 85 -21.12 -7.19 -15.77
N VAL A 86 -21.22 -6.40 -14.70
CA VAL A 86 -22.52 -6.05 -14.10
C VAL A 86 -23.41 -5.29 -15.08
N GLN A 87 -22.84 -4.35 -15.84
CA GLN A 87 -23.57 -3.65 -16.90
C GLN A 87 -24.04 -4.61 -18.01
N GLU A 88 -23.19 -5.55 -18.43
CA GLU A 88 -23.57 -6.57 -19.41
C GLU A 88 -24.73 -7.45 -18.91
N ILE A 89 -24.70 -7.84 -17.64
CA ILE A 89 -25.80 -8.60 -17.02
C ILE A 89 -27.10 -7.79 -17.10
N TYR A 90 -27.11 -6.55 -16.63
CA TYR A 90 -28.33 -5.71 -16.65
C TYR A 90 -28.79 -5.31 -18.05
N ALA A 91 -27.91 -5.35 -19.05
CA ALA A 91 -28.26 -5.12 -20.45
C ALA A 91 -29.00 -6.32 -21.08
N THR A 92 -29.01 -7.47 -20.43
CA THR A 92 -29.58 -8.72 -20.96
C THR A 92 -30.65 -9.31 -20.04
N GLY A 93 -31.59 -10.05 -20.63
CA GLY A 93 -32.54 -10.90 -19.90
C GLY A 93 -33.68 -10.18 -19.15
N SER A 94 -34.50 -11.01 -18.50
CA SER A 94 -35.53 -10.57 -17.56
C SER A 94 -34.93 -10.24 -16.18
N PRO A 95 -35.65 -9.53 -15.29
CA PRO A 95 -35.17 -9.25 -13.93
C PRO A 95 -34.74 -10.51 -13.16
N GLU A 96 -35.44 -11.62 -13.33
CA GLU A 96 -35.11 -12.89 -12.67
C GLU A 96 -33.78 -13.48 -13.18
N GLU A 97 -33.49 -13.36 -14.48
CA GLU A 97 -32.23 -13.81 -15.08
C GLU A 97 -31.06 -12.93 -14.64
N GLN A 98 -31.29 -11.63 -14.50
CA GLN A 98 -30.31 -10.67 -13.99
C GLN A 98 -29.93 -10.97 -12.54
N GLU A 99 -30.92 -11.17 -11.67
CA GLU A 99 -30.69 -11.52 -10.27
C GLU A 99 -29.91 -12.83 -10.14
N ALA A 100 -30.27 -13.86 -10.91
CA ALA A 100 -29.55 -15.12 -10.92
C ALA A 100 -28.10 -14.98 -11.41
N ALA A 101 -27.85 -14.16 -12.44
CA ALA A 101 -26.52 -13.91 -12.96
C ALA A 101 -25.64 -13.09 -11.98
N ILE A 102 -26.20 -12.09 -11.31
CA ILE A 102 -25.52 -11.34 -10.26
C ILE A 102 -25.19 -12.25 -9.07
N ALA A 103 -26.14 -13.07 -8.62
CA ALA A 103 -25.90 -14.03 -7.54
C ALA A 103 -24.74 -14.96 -7.90
N ARG A 104 -24.72 -15.48 -9.13
CA ARG A 104 -23.61 -16.31 -9.63
C ARG A 104 -22.27 -15.57 -9.67
N LEU A 105 -22.24 -14.32 -10.11
CA LEU A 105 -21.02 -13.51 -10.18
C LEU A 105 -20.38 -13.33 -8.80
N PHE A 106 -21.19 -13.05 -7.79
CA PHE A 106 -20.72 -12.84 -6.41
C PHE A 106 -20.67 -14.13 -5.57
N GLY A 107 -20.99 -15.30 -6.16
CA GLY A 107 -21.01 -16.58 -5.46
C GLY A 107 -22.07 -16.67 -4.36
N LEU A 108 -23.14 -15.87 -4.46
CA LEU A 108 -24.29 -15.91 -3.57
C LEU A 108 -25.17 -17.11 -3.98
N LYS A 109 -25.54 -17.92 -2.99
CA LYS A 109 -26.41 -19.10 -3.17
C LYS A 109 -27.86 -18.74 -2.90
#